data_AF-A0A955SR70-F1
#
_entry.id   AF-A0A955SR70-F1
#
_cell.length_a   1.000
_cell.length_b   1.000
_cell.length_c   1.000
_cell.angle_alpha   90.00
_cell.angle_beta   90.00
_cell.angle_gamma   90.00
#
_symmetry.space_group_name_H-M   'P 1'
#
loop_
_entity.id
_entity.type
_entity.pdbx_description
1 polymer ?
#
loop_
_entity_poly.entity_id
_entity_poly.type
_entity_poly.pdbx_seq_one_letter_code
_entity_poly.pdbx_strand_id
1 'polypeptide(L)'
;FLEEDGLRLNHASKNVGVRCKNFIEGNWTIDQSFVTEDDPGCVDIKNQDFTLREDSEVFQLIPEFEPIPFGEIGLYEDEYRPKVAGQ
;
A
#
# COMPACT_ATOMS: atom_id res chain seq x y z
N PHE A 1 -5.39 -21.42 6.28
CA PHE A 1 -6.04 -21.26 4.97
C PHE A 1 -7.45 -21.83 5.12
N LEU A 2 -8.46 -20.98 5.19
CA LEU A 2 -9.85 -21.40 5.35
C LEU A 2 -10.48 -21.44 3.96
N GLU A 3 -10.80 -22.65 3.51
CA GLU A 3 -11.60 -22.91 2.33
C GLU A 3 -13.07 -22.81 2.77
N GLU A 4 -13.74 -21.70 2.48
CA GLU A 4 -15.20 -21.73 2.35
C GLU A 4 -15.49 -22.01 0.88
N ASP A 5 -16.07 -23.18 0.61
CA ASP A 5 -16.60 -23.65 -0.68
C ASP A 5 -15.59 -23.93 -1.82
N GLY A 6 -14.32 -24.20 -1.52
CA GLY A 6 -13.33 -24.64 -2.53
C GLY A 6 -12.93 -23.55 -3.53
N LEU A 7 -13.31 -22.30 -3.29
CA LEU A 7 -12.89 -21.14 -4.06
C LEU A 7 -11.52 -20.67 -3.57
N ARG A 8 -10.58 -20.45 -4.49
CA ARG A 8 -9.30 -19.80 -4.18
C ARG A 8 -9.57 -18.32 -3.89
N LEU A 9 -9.39 -17.92 -2.63
CA LEU A 9 -9.47 -16.54 -2.18
C LEU A 9 -8.06 -15.94 -2.09
N ASN A 10 -7.87 -14.76 -2.67
CA ASN A 10 -6.72 -13.93 -2.35
C ASN A 10 -6.95 -13.26 -0.98
N HIS A 11 -5.89 -13.03 -0.22
CA HIS A 11 -5.97 -12.37 1.07
C HIS A 11 -5.15 -11.08 1.03
N ALA A 12 -5.79 -9.97 1.39
CA ALA A 12 -5.16 -8.66 1.50
C ALA A 12 -5.33 -8.19 2.95
N SER A 13 -4.22 -7.92 3.64
CA SER A 13 -4.27 -7.39 5.00
C SER A 13 -3.34 -6.22 5.23
N LYS A 14 -3.70 -5.35 6.18
CA LYS A 14 -2.86 -4.20 6.62
C LYS A 14 -2.50 -3.24 5.48
N ASN A 15 -3.41 -3.09 4.53
CA ASN A 15 -3.24 -2.18 3.40
C ASN A 15 -3.85 -0.81 3.69
N VAL A 16 -3.32 0.22 3.04
CA VAL A 16 -3.91 1.57 3.03
C VAL A 16 -4.28 1.91 1.58
N GLY A 17 -5.57 2.12 1.32
CA GLY A 17 -6.09 2.56 0.03
C GLY A 17 -6.56 4.01 0.12
N VAL A 18 -6.07 4.88 -0.76
CA VAL A 18 -6.45 6.30 -0.77
C VAL A 18 -7.07 6.66 -2.11
N ARG A 19 -8.30 7.16 -2.11
CA ARG A 19 -9.07 7.58 -3.31
C ARG A 19 -9.24 6.45 -4.33
N CYS A 20 -9.49 5.24 -3.82
CA CYS A 20 -9.72 4.05 -4.62
C CYS A 20 -11.21 3.71 -4.68
N LYS A 21 -11.89 4.08 -5.78
CA LYS A 21 -13.33 3.78 -5.99
C LYS A 21 -13.66 2.30 -5.79
N ASN A 22 -12.83 1.42 -6.34
CA ASN A 22 -12.94 -0.03 -6.17
C ASN A 22 -11.60 -0.52 -5.62
N PHE A 23 -11.46 -0.55 -4.31
CA PHE A 23 -10.23 -1.02 -3.67
C PHE A 23 -9.97 -2.52 -3.95
N ILE A 24 -11.04 -3.32 -4.00
CA ILE A 24 -10.99 -4.75 -4.28
C ILE A 24 -12.12 -5.17 -5.24
N GLU A 25 -11.81 -6.09 -6.15
CA GLU A 25 -12.76 -6.73 -7.06
C GLU A 25 -12.41 -8.23 -7.22
N GLY A 26 -13.43 -9.09 -7.30
CA GLY A 26 -13.27 -10.55 -7.44
C GLY A 26 -13.13 -11.30 -6.11
N ASN A 27 -12.45 -12.46 -6.15
CA ASN A 27 -12.36 -13.40 -5.02
C ASN A 27 -11.26 -13.00 -4.03
N TRP A 28 -11.54 -12.00 -3.19
CA TRP A 28 -10.62 -11.48 -2.19
C TRP A 28 -11.25 -11.43 -0.80
N THR A 29 -10.42 -11.62 0.22
CA THR A 29 -10.75 -11.32 1.62
C THR A 29 -9.85 -10.20 2.11
N ILE A 30 -10.44 -9.22 2.81
CA ILE A 30 -9.73 -8.06 3.38
C ILE A 30 -9.73 -8.19 4.89
N ASP A 31 -8.58 -7.98 5.49
CA ASP A 31 -8.46 -7.87 6.94
C ASP A 31 -7.62 -6.66 7.34
N GLN A 32 -7.96 -6.01 8.45
CA GLN A 32 -7.19 -4.90 9.04
C GLN A 32 -6.68 -3.84 8.03
N SER A 33 -7.45 -3.50 6.99
CA SER A 33 -7.04 -2.53 5.96
C SER A 33 -7.88 -1.25 6.06
N PHE A 34 -7.27 -0.11 5.78
CA PHE A 34 -7.89 1.20 5.86
C PHE A 34 -8.06 1.79 4.46
N VAL A 35 -9.29 2.15 4.10
CA VAL A 35 -9.59 2.76 2.80
C VAL A 35 -10.28 4.10 3.05
N THR A 36 -9.75 5.17 2.48
CA THR A 36 -10.25 6.54 2.67
C THR A 36 -10.22 7.34 1.37
N GLU A 37 -11.13 8.31 1.24
CA GLU A 37 -11.08 9.31 0.16
C GLU A 37 -10.26 10.55 0.56
N ASP A 38 -10.06 10.74 1.86
CA ASP A 38 -9.33 11.86 2.43
C ASP A 38 -7.82 11.58 2.50
N ASP A 39 -7.03 12.62 2.74
CA ASP A 39 -5.60 12.47 2.99
C ASP A 39 -5.38 11.86 4.38
N PRO A 40 -4.82 10.64 4.50
CA PRO A 40 -4.64 9.97 5.79
C PRO A 40 -3.47 10.53 6.62
N GLY A 41 -2.82 11.60 6.13
CA GLY A 41 -1.67 12.21 6.79
C GLY A 41 -0.36 12.01 6.04
N CYS A 42 -0.39 12.00 4.71
CA CYS A 42 0.81 12.04 3.90
C CYS A 42 1.60 13.34 4.14
N VAL A 43 2.92 13.29 3.92
CA VAL A 43 3.82 14.43 4.05
C VAL A 43 3.58 15.43 2.92
N ASP A 44 3.59 14.99 1.65
CA ASP A 44 3.33 15.85 0.50
C ASP A 44 2.79 15.08 -0.71
N ILE A 45 1.47 14.90 -0.76
CA ILE A 45 0.78 14.26 -1.89
C ILE A 45 1.04 15.00 -3.22
N LYS A 46 1.22 16.33 -3.21
CA LYS A 46 1.36 17.11 -4.46
C LYS A 46 2.67 16.81 -5.15
N ASN A 47 3.72 16.58 -4.36
CA ASN A 47 5.05 16.19 -4.85
C ASN A 47 5.26 14.66 -4.88
N GLN A 48 4.19 13.87 -4.71
CA GLN A 48 4.22 12.40 -4.68
C GLN A 48 5.02 11.80 -3.51
N ASP A 49 5.19 12.56 -2.43
CA ASP A 49 5.70 12.03 -1.16
C ASP A 49 4.52 11.51 -0.32
N PHE A 50 4.31 10.20 -0.44
CA PHE A 50 3.24 9.48 0.27
C PHE A 50 3.69 8.95 1.63
N THR A 51 4.89 9.34 2.10
CA THR A 51 5.34 9.02 3.46
C THR A 51 4.30 9.53 4.45
N LEU A 52 3.96 8.71 5.44
CA LEU A 52 3.00 9.07 6.48
C LEU A 52 3.71 9.80 7.61
N ARG A 53 3.11 10.90 8.08
CA ARG A 53 3.57 11.58 9.29
C ARG A 53 3.38 10.66 10.49
N GLU A 54 4.22 10.79 11.51
CA GLU A 54 4.16 10.00 12.75
C GLU A 54 2.80 10.09 13.46
N ASP A 55 2.04 11.16 13.23
CA ASP A 55 0.71 11.41 13.79
C ASP A 55 -0.45 10.94 12.90
N SER A 56 -0.17 10.22 11.80
CA SER A 56 -1.19 9.70 10.89
C SER A 56 -2.16 8.75 11.59
N GLU A 57 -3.44 8.85 11.23
CA GLU A 57 -4.49 7.95 11.72
C GLU A 57 -4.25 6.48 11.32
N VAL A 58 -3.46 6.25 10.25
CA VAL A 58 -3.09 4.91 9.80
C VAL A 58 -2.42 4.12 10.92
N PHE A 59 -1.50 4.74 11.66
CA PHE A 59 -0.79 4.06 12.76
C PHE A 59 -1.70 3.77 13.97
N GLN A 60 -2.82 4.47 14.08
CA GLN A 60 -3.83 4.20 15.12
C GLN A 60 -4.78 3.06 14.69
N LEU A 61 -5.19 3.06 13.42
CA LEU A 61 -6.13 2.08 12.85
C LEU A 61 -5.45 0.74 12.52
N ILE A 62 -4.18 0.79 12.11
CA ILE A 62 -3.34 -0.35 11.77
C ILE A 62 -2.01 -0.21 12.54
N PRO A 63 -1.97 -0.57 13.83
CA PRO A 63 -0.76 -0.39 14.66
C PRO A 63 0.46 -1.17 14.18
N GLU A 64 0.24 -2.21 13.36
CA GLU A 64 1.29 -3.03 12.74
C GLU A 64 1.74 -2.46 11.39
N PHE A 65 1.24 -1.31 10.96
CA PHE A 65 1.64 -0.69 9.71
C PHE A 65 3.02 -0.06 9.86
N GLU A 66 3.99 -0.56 9.08
CA GLU A 66 5.35 -0.04 9.10
C GLU A 66 5.50 1.13 8.11
N PRO A 67 6.21 2.22 8.49
CA PRO A 67 6.52 3.30 7.58
C PRO A 67 7.28 2.80 6.34
N ILE A 68 6.79 3.15 5.16
CA ILE A 68 7.42 2.77 3.89
C ILE A 68 8.49 3.81 3.53
N PRO A 69 9.74 3.42 3.25
CA PRO A 69 10.77 4.34 2.80
C PRO A 69 10.56 4.71 1.32
N PHE A 70 9.62 5.61 1.04
CA PHE A 70 9.26 6.03 -0.33
C PHE A 70 10.44 6.60 -1.15
N GLY A 71 11.51 7.07 -0.50
CA GLY A 71 12.74 7.51 -1.19
C GLY A 71 13.61 6.35 -1.72
N GLU A 72 13.37 5.13 -1.26
CA GLU A 72 14.15 3.93 -1.61
C GLU A 72 13.37 2.95 -2.50
N ILE A 73 12.09 3.23 -2.76
CA ILE A 73 11.27 2.42 -3.67
C ILE A 73 11.51 2.85 -5.12
N GLY A 74 11.54 1.86 -6.02
CA GLY A 74 11.67 2.10 -7.46
C GLY A 74 12.86 1.38 -8.08
N LEU A 75 13.18 1.77 -9.31
CA LEU A 75 14.32 1.22 -10.03
C LEU A 75 15.60 1.85 -9.50
N TYR A 76 16.46 1.01 -8.94
CA TYR A 76 17.83 1.37 -8.62
C TYR A 76 18.79 0.60 -9.54
N GLU A 77 19.93 1.20 -9.81
CA GLU A 77 21.00 0.56 -10.54
C GLU A 77 21.79 -0.35 -9.61
N ASP A 78 21.91 -1.62 -9.98
CA ASP A 78 22.85 -2.56 -9.39
C ASP A 78 23.45 -3.47 -10.48
N GLU A 79 24.38 -4.34 -10.10
CA GLU A 79 25.02 -5.31 -11.01
C GLU A 79 24.01 -6.17 -11.79
N TYR A 80 22.84 -6.43 -11.20
CA TYR A 80 21.77 -7.26 -11.76
C TYR A 80 20.64 -6.43 -12.42
N ARG A 81 20.65 -5.10 -12.26
CA ARG A 81 19.64 -4.16 -12.77
C ARG A 81 20.33 -2.98 -13.48
N PRO A 82 21.02 -3.24 -14.60
CA PRO A 82 21.63 -2.18 -15.38
C PRO A 82 20.56 -1.27 -15.99
N LYS A 83 20.83 0.04 -16.06
CA LYS A 83 20.01 0.98 -16.83
C LYS A 83 19.96 0.53 -18.28
N VAL A 84 18.76 0.30 -18.80
CA VAL A 84 18.58 0.10 -20.25
C VAL A 84 18.72 1.46 -20.92
N ALA A 85 19.69 1.59 -21.85
CA ALA A 85 19.90 2.84 -22.57
C ALA A 85 18.67 3.17 -23.42
N GLY A 86 17.95 4.25 -23.08
CA GLY A 86 16.83 4.77 -23.89
C GLY A 86 15.56 5.25 -23.17
N GLN A 87 15.59 5.50 -21.84
CA GLN A 87 14.53 6.25 -21.15
C GLN A 87 14.85 7.74 -21.04
#